data_AF-A0A3Q9VZ00-F1
#
_entry.id   AF-A0A3Q9VZ00-F1
#
_cell.length_a   1.000
_cell.length_b   1.000
_cell.length_c   1.000
_cell.angle_alpha   90.00
_cell.angle_beta   90.00
_cell.angle_gamma   90.00
#
_symmetry.space_group_name_H-M   'P 1'
#
loop_
_entity.id
_entity.type
_entity.pdbx_description
1 polymer ?
#
loop_
_entity_poly.entity_id
_entity_poly.type
_entity_poly.pdbx_seq_one_letter_code
_entity_poly.pdbx_strand_id
1 'polypeptide(L)'
;GRDASNLCRYFRQIATFEAATLFLSSLAFESPFTFLHNNRMSSPQSQLHTVESIMAYLKDTTGLLANPGLRPQIRQEVNALYNAMQHLKKRHQDARGSLKHYIIRRYIASVNGVLQVFPGCLLKNNYDPSQRLWYRKALQHPGKIITTEPYLDAGGSGYIITIAHTIFEGKSNALHSIERDQPVAIVALDLPYAYFYKMILDSTPLCQMHNMKCLLFENEGYLIAHPSMLEPKSSLKNQRRPHEHLTHKESYFANDILNHKNLVRKLACANYQNRTLQRFYVFNTSLNEILTNVVHGERTKYAIALLKGSNIFAVVLNSTCDGGAFCPCSTIDRQCLNCKRMDQSDCECPCECPMPLIQSLEEENEISNKEHLPYLNITQQF
;
A
#
# COMPACT_ATOMS: atom_id res chain seq x y z
N GLY A 1 26.15 -31.41 12.33
CA GLY A 1 24.89 -31.93 11.75
C GLY A 1 24.08 -30.74 11.29
N ARG A 2 23.56 -30.77 10.06
CA ARG A 2 22.62 -29.73 9.61
C ARG A 2 21.30 -30.03 10.30
N ASP A 3 20.92 -29.23 11.28
CA ASP A 3 19.56 -29.28 11.83
C ASP A 3 18.60 -29.15 10.65
N ALA A 4 17.79 -30.19 10.44
CA ALA A 4 16.81 -30.23 9.37
C ALA A 4 15.75 -29.19 9.71
N SER A 5 15.90 -27.98 9.16
CA SER A 5 14.90 -26.93 9.29
C SER A 5 13.55 -27.48 8.88
N ASN A 6 12.54 -27.41 9.75
CA ASN A 6 11.20 -27.89 9.43
C ASN A 6 10.60 -26.96 8.38
N LEU A 7 10.64 -27.40 7.12
CA LEU A 7 10.04 -26.74 5.99
C LEU A 7 8.60 -27.24 5.82
N CYS A 8 7.68 -26.31 5.63
CA CYS A 8 6.29 -26.63 5.33
C CYS A 8 5.79 -25.81 4.13
N ARG A 9 4.67 -26.23 3.55
CA ARG A 9 3.96 -25.44 2.57
C ARG A 9 3.02 -24.48 3.31
N TYR A 10 3.33 -23.19 3.29
CA TYR A 10 2.48 -22.14 3.82
C TYR A 10 1.88 -21.36 2.66
N PHE A 11 0.56 -21.44 2.50
CA PHE A 11 -0.16 -21.01 1.30
C PHE A 11 0.42 -21.64 0.01
N ARG A 12 0.95 -20.82 -0.90
CA ARG A 12 1.54 -21.26 -2.18
C ARG A 12 3.06 -21.23 -2.18
N GLN A 13 3.71 -21.17 -1.01
CA GLN A 13 5.17 -21.09 -0.90
C GLN A 13 5.73 -22.05 0.15
N ILE A 14 7.01 -22.40 -0.02
CA ILE A 14 7.81 -23.06 1.02
C ILE A 14 8.12 -22.02 2.09
N ALA A 15 7.89 -22.40 3.34
CA ALA A 15 8.14 -21.56 4.50
C ALA A 15 8.69 -22.37 5.68
N THR A 16 9.24 -21.66 6.66
CA THR A 16 9.60 -22.20 7.96
C THR A 16 9.10 -21.28 9.07
N PHE A 17 8.55 -21.86 10.13
CA PHE A 17 8.15 -21.15 11.34
C PHE A 17 9.26 -21.08 12.39
N GLU A 18 10.44 -21.65 12.08
CA GLU A 18 11.59 -21.69 12.99
C GLU A 18 12.47 -20.45 12.87
N ALA A 19 12.57 -19.86 11.68
CA ALA A 19 13.44 -18.73 11.39
C ALA A 19 12.74 -17.67 10.55
N ALA A 20 13.30 -16.46 10.55
CA ALA A 20 12.92 -15.39 9.63
C ALA A 20 13.83 -15.46 8.38
N THR A 21 13.31 -15.01 7.24
CA THR A 21 14.10 -14.81 6.03
C THR A 21 14.83 -13.48 6.12
N LEU A 22 16.14 -13.46 5.85
CA LEU A 22 16.90 -12.25 5.56
C LEU A 22 16.99 -12.09 4.04
N PHE A 23 16.61 -10.92 3.54
CA PHE A 23 16.74 -10.56 2.13
C PHE A 23 17.50 -9.25 2.00
N LEU A 24 18.49 -9.22 1.12
CA LEU A 24 19.26 -8.02 0.77
C LEU A 24 18.90 -7.62 -0.65
N SER A 25 18.21 -6.50 -0.80
CA SER A 25 17.93 -5.91 -2.11
C SER A 25 19.21 -5.33 -2.73
N SER A 26 19.16 -4.97 -4.01
CA SER A 26 20.28 -4.35 -4.71
C SER A 26 20.79 -3.06 -4.03
N LEU A 27 19.93 -2.35 -3.28
CA LEU A 27 20.30 -1.16 -2.51
C LEU A 27 21.29 -1.43 -1.37
N ALA A 28 21.41 -2.69 -0.92
CA ALA A 28 22.35 -3.07 0.14
C ALA A 28 23.80 -3.18 -0.35
N PHE A 29 24.04 -3.13 -1.66
CA PHE A 29 25.36 -3.33 -2.25
C PHE A 29 25.98 -2.01 -2.72
N GLU A 30 27.32 -1.94 -2.72
CA GLU A 30 28.05 -0.77 -3.23
C GLU A 30 27.82 -0.57 -4.73
N SER A 31 27.73 -1.67 -5.49
CA SER A 31 27.33 -1.67 -6.90
C SER A 31 26.02 -2.45 -7.13
N PRO A 32 24.85 -1.78 -7.02
CA PRO A 32 23.54 -2.40 -7.21
C PRO A 32 23.37 -3.09 -8.57
N PHE A 33 23.86 -2.46 -9.65
CA PHE A 33 23.74 -3.00 -11.01
C PHE A 33 24.60 -4.25 -11.22
N THR A 34 25.85 -4.24 -10.74
CA THR A 34 26.74 -5.40 -10.82
C THR A 34 26.15 -6.57 -10.01
N PHE A 35 25.62 -6.31 -8.81
CA PHE A 35 24.96 -7.35 -8.02
C PHE A 35 23.78 -7.97 -8.77
N LEU A 36 22.89 -7.15 -9.35
CA LEU A 36 21.74 -7.64 -10.11
C LEU A 36 22.16 -8.43 -11.36
N HIS A 37 23.18 -7.97 -12.08
CA HIS A 37 23.72 -8.66 -13.25
C HIS A 37 24.32 -10.02 -12.87
N ASN A 38 25.19 -10.05 -11.87
CA ASN A 38 25.81 -11.29 -11.39
C ASN A 38 24.76 -12.27 -10.89
N ASN A 39 23.80 -11.82 -10.08
CA ASN A 39 22.71 -12.69 -9.59
C ASN A 39 21.91 -13.32 -10.74
N ARG A 40 21.72 -12.61 -11.87
CA ARG A 40 21.04 -13.17 -13.07
C ARG A 40 21.90 -14.14 -13.87
N MET A 41 23.21 -13.91 -13.98
CA MET A 41 24.10 -14.69 -14.83
C MET A 41 24.77 -15.88 -14.10
N SER A 42 24.87 -15.80 -12.78
CA SER A 42 25.54 -16.78 -11.92
C SER A 42 24.82 -18.14 -11.87
N SER A 43 25.59 -19.22 -11.83
CA SER A 43 25.06 -20.56 -11.54
C SER A 43 24.53 -20.66 -10.10
N PRO A 44 23.58 -21.56 -9.81
CA PRO A 44 23.06 -21.75 -8.45
C PRO A 44 24.16 -21.99 -7.40
N GLN A 45 25.22 -22.72 -7.73
CA GLN A 45 26.35 -22.98 -6.84
C GLN A 45 27.12 -21.70 -6.50
N SER A 46 27.38 -20.84 -7.50
CA SER A 46 28.06 -19.55 -7.26
C SER A 46 27.20 -18.57 -6.45
N GLN A 47 25.88 -18.58 -6.64
CA GLN A 47 24.94 -17.82 -5.81
C GLN A 47 24.99 -18.30 -4.35
N LEU A 48 25.00 -19.61 -4.13
CA LEU A 48 25.11 -20.18 -2.78
C LEU A 48 26.40 -19.76 -2.09
N HIS A 49 27.55 -19.86 -2.77
CA HIS A 49 28.83 -19.39 -2.20
C HIS A 49 28.83 -17.89 -1.89
N THR A 50 28.19 -17.07 -2.73
CA THR A 50 28.04 -15.64 -2.47
C THR A 50 27.22 -15.40 -1.21
N VAL A 51 26.10 -16.12 -1.05
CA VAL A 51 25.25 -16.05 0.16
C VAL A 51 26.01 -16.53 1.40
N GLU A 52 26.78 -17.61 1.31
CA GLU A 52 27.61 -18.11 2.42
C GLU A 52 28.64 -17.06 2.87
N SER A 53 29.32 -16.42 1.91
CA SER A 53 30.29 -15.35 2.18
C SER A 53 29.64 -14.14 2.87
N ILE A 54 28.48 -13.70 2.37
CA ILE A 54 27.67 -12.64 3.00
C ILE A 54 27.26 -13.02 4.42
N MET A 55 26.73 -14.23 4.61
CA MET A 55 26.29 -14.68 5.93
C MET A 55 27.45 -14.84 6.91
N ALA A 56 28.64 -15.24 6.46
CA ALA A 56 29.84 -15.28 7.28
C ALA A 56 30.24 -13.87 7.73
N TYR A 57 30.31 -12.90 6.81
CA TYR A 57 30.62 -11.50 7.13
C TYR A 57 29.61 -10.88 8.10
N LEU A 58 28.31 -11.14 7.92
CA LEU A 58 27.26 -10.60 8.79
C LEU A 58 27.31 -11.19 10.20
N LYS A 59 27.66 -12.47 10.33
CA LYS A 59 27.76 -13.18 11.62
C LYS A 59 29.10 -12.98 12.33
N ASP A 60 30.11 -12.50 11.62
CA ASP A 60 31.42 -12.26 12.19
C ASP A 60 31.32 -11.30 13.38
N THR A 61 32.01 -11.60 14.47
CA THR A 61 32.16 -10.73 15.65
C THR A 61 33.58 -10.22 15.80
N THR A 62 34.53 -10.78 15.04
CA THR A 62 35.96 -10.46 15.13
C THR A 62 36.33 -9.22 14.32
N GLY A 63 35.55 -8.89 13.28
CA GLY A 63 35.85 -7.79 12.36
C GLY A 63 36.93 -8.13 11.34
N LEU A 64 37.35 -9.41 11.26
CA LEU A 64 38.45 -9.85 10.41
C LEU A 64 38.01 -10.23 8.98
N LEU A 65 36.72 -10.51 8.78
CA LEU A 65 36.22 -10.87 7.45
C LEU A 65 36.06 -9.63 6.56
N ALA A 66 36.59 -9.73 5.35
CA ALA A 66 36.45 -8.69 4.34
C ALA A 66 34.98 -8.52 3.93
N ASN A 67 34.57 -7.27 3.73
CA ASN A 67 33.24 -6.93 3.28
C ASN A 67 33.01 -7.44 1.84
N PRO A 68 32.01 -8.32 1.58
CA PRO A 68 31.77 -8.91 0.26
C PRO A 68 31.06 -7.97 -0.73
N GLY A 69 31.27 -6.66 -0.62
CA GLY A 69 30.65 -5.64 -1.48
C GLY A 69 29.31 -5.07 -0.98
N LEU A 70 29.00 -5.25 0.31
CA LEU A 70 27.88 -4.58 0.97
C LEU A 70 28.24 -3.13 1.28
N ARG A 71 27.24 -2.25 1.38
CA ARG A 71 27.48 -0.91 1.91
C ARG A 71 27.88 -0.99 3.40
N PRO A 72 28.74 -0.08 3.89
CA PRO A 72 29.31 -0.17 5.25
C PRO A 72 28.27 -0.31 6.37
N GLN A 73 27.13 0.38 6.25
CA GLN A 73 26.07 0.40 7.26
C GLN A 73 25.25 -0.90 7.35
N ILE A 74 25.27 -1.75 6.31
CA ILE A 74 24.34 -2.89 6.20
C ILE A 74 24.56 -3.92 7.30
N ARG A 75 25.80 -4.16 7.72
CA ARG A 75 26.08 -5.10 8.81
C ARG A 75 25.41 -4.67 10.11
N GLN A 76 25.48 -3.38 10.44
CA GLN A 76 24.84 -2.82 11.64
C GLN A 76 23.31 -2.85 11.51
N GLU A 77 22.77 -2.49 10.35
CA GLU A 77 21.32 -2.53 10.11
C GLU A 77 20.74 -3.94 10.19
N VAL A 78 21.41 -4.94 9.61
CA VAL A 78 20.98 -6.35 9.70
C VAL A 78 20.87 -6.77 11.16
N ASN A 79 21.85 -6.41 11.99
CA ASN A 79 21.86 -6.74 13.42
C ASN A 79 20.75 -5.99 14.18
N ALA A 80 20.55 -4.69 13.90
CA ALA A 80 19.48 -3.91 14.51
C ALA A 80 18.09 -4.46 14.15
N LEU A 81 17.84 -4.74 12.88
CA LEU A 81 16.59 -5.31 12.40
C LEU A 81 16.40 -6.74 12.90
N TYR A 82 17.47 -7.51 13.10
CA TYR A 82 17.39 -8.86 13.67
C TYR A 82 16.83 -8.82 15.09
N ASN A 83 17.30 -7.90 15.92
CA ASN A 83 16.78 -7.70 17.27
C ASN A 83 15.29 -7.34 17.24
N ALA A 84 14.87 -6.41 16.38
CA ALA A 84 13.46 -6.07 16.19
C ALA A 84 12.64 -7.28 15.69
N MET A 85 13.19 -8.07 14.76
CA MET A 85 12.55 -9.26 14.22
C MET A 85 12.33 -10.34 15.28
N GLN A 86 13.23 -10.49 16.26
CA GLN A 86 12.98 -11.42 17.38
C GLN A 86 11.73 -11.03 18.18
N HIS A 87 11.49 -9.73 18.37
CA HIS A 87 10.28 -9.24 19.02
C HIS A 87 9.04 -9.53 18.17
N LEU A 88 9.11 -9.28 16.86
CA LEU A 88 8.01 -9.55 15.92
C LEU A 88 7.69 -11.05 15.86
N LYS A 89 8.71 -11.91 15.80
CA LYS A 89 8.59 -13.37 15.83
C LYS A 89 7.90 -13.83 17.11
N LYS A 90 8.38 -13.40 18.28
CA LYS A 90 7.75 -13.73 19.58
C LYS A 90 6.28 -13.32 19.60
N ARG A 91 5.97 -12.12 19.10
CA ARG A 91 4.60 -11.60 19.04
C ARG A 91 3.71 -12.34 18.04
N HIS A 92 4.27 -12.87 16.95
CA HIS A 92 3.57 -13.70 15.97
C HIS A 92 3.25 -15.09 16.55
N GLN A 93 4.15 -15.65 17.36
CA GLN A 93 3.99 -16.97 17.95
C GLN A 93 3.15 -16.98 19.24
N ASP A 94 2.91 -15.83 19.87
CA ASP A 94 2.13 -15.73 21.11
C ASP A 94 0.70 -16.29 20.92
N ALA A 95 0.46 -17.44 21.56
CA ALA A 95 -0.82 -18.15 21.51
C ALA A 95 -1.99 -17.39 22.15
N ARG A 96 -1.71 -16.41 23.01
CA ARG A 96 -2.73 -15.61 23.70
C ARG A 96 -3.25 -14.44 22.86
N GLY A 97 -2.59 -14.14 21.74
CA GLY A 97 -2.97 -13.02 20.88
C GLY A 97 -4.23 -13.33 20.07
N SER A 98 -5.28 -12.51 20.22
CA SER A 98 -6.53 -12.61 19.44
C SER A 98 -6.33 -12.57 17.92
N LEU A 99 -5.25 -11.92 17.46
CA LEU A 99 -4.92 -11.77 16.04
C LEU A 99 -4.09 -12.90 15.44
N LYS A 100 -3.66 -13.89 16.25
CA LYS A 100 -2.68 -14.91 15.82
C LYS A 100 -3.06 -15.61 14.52
N HIS A 101 -4.33 -16.00 14.39
CA HIS A 101 -4.82 -16.76 13.23
C HIS A 101 -5.09 -15.89 11.99
N TYR A 102 -4.94 -14.56 12.12
CA TYR A 102 -5.23 -13.61 11.05
C TYR A 102 -3.98 -12.89 10.54
N ILE A 103 -2.83 -13.04 11.19
CA ILE A 103 -1.59 -12.43 10.73
C ILE A 103 -0.85 -13.43 9.85
N ILE A 104 -0.74 -13.11 8.57
CA ILE A 104 -0.06 -13.95 7.57
C ILE A 104 1.45 -13.91 7.82
N ARG A 105 1.99 -12.71 8.02
CA ARG A 105 3.43 -12.48 8.23
C ARG A 105 3.66 -11.13 8.90
N ARG A 106 4.84 -10.99 9.51
CA ARG A 106 5.39 -9.74 10.02
C ARG A 106 6.75 -9.52 9.41
N TYR A 107 7.05 -8.31 9.02
CA TYR A 107 8.31 -7.98 8.38
C TYR A 107 8.79 -6.59 8.75
N ILE A 108 10.08 -6.38 8.59
CA ILE A 108 10.74 -5.11 8.81
C ILE A 108 11.76 -4.90 7.69
N ALA A 109 11.74 -3.72 7.08
CA ALA A 109 12.64 -3.35 6.01
C ALA A 109 13.38 -2.06 6.36
N SER A 110 14.70 -2.02 6.17
CA SER A 110 15.47 -0.79 6.28
C SER A 110 15.36 0.02 4.99
N VAL A 111 15.63 1.32 5.10
CA VAL A 111 15.65 2.19 3.92
C VAL A 111 16.83 1.93 2.98
N ASN A 112 17.84 1.18 3.45
CA ASN A 112 19.03 0.80 2.69
C ASN A 112 18.97 -0.63 2.14
N GLY A 113 17.80 -1.27 2.19
CA GLY A 113 17.56 -2.48 1.41
C GLY A 113 17.72 -3.80 2.17
N VAL A 114 17.79 -3.77 3.50
CA VAL A 114 17.66 -4.96 4.34
C VAL A 114 16.19 -5.27 4.55
N LEU A 115 15.75 -6.49 4.37
CA LEU A 115 14.40 -6.96 4.68
C LEU A 115 14.48 -8.22 5.54
N GLN A 116 13.69 -8.28 6.60
CA GLN A 116 13.45 -9.51 7.35
C GLN A 116 11.97 -9.85 7.38
N VAL A 117 11.62 -11.12 7.14
CA VAL A 117 10.23 -11.61 7.07
C VAL A 117 10.04 -12.84 7.96
N PHE A 118 8.98 -12.84 8.77
CA PHE A 118 8.57 -13.99 9.57
C PHE A 118 7.07 -14.31 9.39
N PRO A 119 6.66 -15.58 9.20
CA PRO A 119 7.49 -16.78 9.04
C PRO A 119 8.45 -16.68 7.87
N GLY A 120 9.60 -17.37 7.95
CA GLY A 120 10.58 -17.36 6.87
C GLY A 120 9.97 -17.95 5.60
N CYS A 121 10.06 -17.24 4.49
CA CYS A 121 9.54 -17.65 3.19
C CYS A 121 10.55 -17.37 2.07
N LEU A 122 10.31 -17.97 0.90
CA LEU A 122 11.09 -17.70 -0.29
C LEU A 122 10.61 -16.40 -0.96
N LEU A 123 11.54 -15.50 -1.26
CA LEU A 123 11.29 -14.30 -2.06
C LEU A 123 11.98 -14.45 -3.42
N LYS A 124 11.40 -13.84 -4.46
CA LYS A 124 12.02 -13.81 -5.79
C LYS A 124 13.31 -12.99 -5.74
N ASN A 125 14.32 -13.39 -6.51
CA ASN A 125 15.61 -12.68 -6.55
C ASN A 125 15.50 -11.22 -7.01
N ASN A 126 14.47 -10.89 -7.80
CA ASN A 126 14.18 -9.53 -8.25
C ASN A 126 13.16 -8.79 -7.36
N TYR A 127 12.85 -9.32 -6.18
CA TYR A 127 11.97 -8.64 -5.23
C TYR A 127 12.62 -7.34 -4.76
N ASP A 128 11.86 -6.25 -4.83
CA ASP A 128 12.30 -4.95 -4.35
C ASP A 128 11.25 -4.41 -3.35
N PRO A 129 11.57 -4.35 -2.04
CA PRO A 129 10.68 -3.79 -1.03
C PRO A 129 10.31 -2.33 -1.34
N SER A 130 11.24 -1.55 -1.92
CA SER A 130 11.06 -0.11 -2.14
C SER A 130 9.95 0.22 -3.16
N GLN A 131 9.65 -0.72 -4.05
CA GLN A 131 8.58 -0.59 -5.05
C GLN A 131 7.21 -1.01 -4.50
N ARG A 132 7.18 -1.65 -3.33
CA ARG A 132 5.94 -2.15 -2.75
C ARG A 132 5.10 -1.02 -2.18
N LEU A 133 3.80 -1.18 -2.30
CA LEU A 133 2.79 -0.22 -1.88
C LEU A 133 2.92 0.18 -0.40
N TRP A 134 3.05 -0.82 0.48
CA TRP A 134 3.21 -0.60 1.92
C TRP A 134 4.45 0.21 2.27
N TYR A 135 5.54 0.02 1.52
CA TYR A 135 6.81 0.72 1.74
C TYR A 135 6.68 2.19 1.33
N ARG A 136 6.20 2.43 0.09
CA ARG A 136 6.03 3.79 -0.45
C ARG A 136 5.03 4.60 0.35
N LYS A 137 3.84 4.04 0.66
CA LYS A 137 2.82 4.76 1.44
C LYS A 137 3.27 5.05 2.86
N ALA A 138 4.01 4.15 3.52
CA ALA A 138 4.56 4.40 4.85
C ALA A 138 5.54 5.59 4.85
N LEU A 139 6.45 5.65 3.87
CA LEU A 139 7.40 6.76 3.75
C LEU A 139 6.75 8.09 3.33
N GLN A 140 5.67 8.05 2.56
CA GLN A 140 4.89 9.24 2.20
C GLN A 140 4.13 9.83 3.41
N HIS A 141 3.85 9.02 4.43
CA HIS A 141 3.10 9.40 5.61
C HIS A 141 3.82 8.96 6.90
N PRO A 142 5.01 9.53 7.17
CA PRO A 142 5.82 9.15 8.31
C PRO A 142 5.07 9.38 9.63
N GLY A 143 5.23 8.44 10.57
CA GLY A 143 4.60 8.49 11.89
C GLY A 143 3.10 8.12 11.92
N LYS A 144 2.46 7.84 10.77
CA LYS A 144 1.09 7.32 10.72
C LYS A 144 1.07 5.80 10.58
N ILE A 145 0.00 5.16 11.04
CA ILE A 145 -0.30 3.76 10.73
C ILE A 145 -0.94 3.72 9.34
N ILE A 146 -0.23 3.14 8.39
CA ILE A 146 -0.67 3.10 7.00
C ILE A 146 -1.24 1.73 6.67
N THR A 147 -2.47 1.72 6.18
CA THR A 147 -3.11 0.53 5.66
C THR A 147 -3.25 0.68 4.15
N THR A 148 -2.79 -0.35 3.43
CA THR A 148 -2.84 -0.36 1.97
C THR A 148 -4.23 -0.70 1.46
N GLU A 149 -4.53 -0.33 0.23
CA GLU A 149 -5.59 -1.00 -0.51
C GLU A 149 -5.26 -2.49 -0.70
N PRO A 150 -6.26 -3.36 -0.92
CA PRO A 150 -5.98 -4.78 -1.07
C PRO A 150 -5.21 -5.11 -2.34
N TYR A 151 -4.08 -5.81 -2.25
CA TYR A 151 -3.22 -6.11 -3.40
C TYR A 151 -2.76 -7.58 -3.41
N LEU A 152 -2.25 -8.04 -4.56
CA LEU A 152 -1.76 -9.42 -4.68
C LEU A 152 -0.41 -9.59 -3.97
N ASP A 153 -0.39 -10.49 -3.00
CA ASP A 153 0.78 -10.83 -2.20
C ASP A 153 1.89 -11.46 -3.06
N ALA A 154 3.11 -10.93 -2.93
CA ALA A 154 4.30 -11.52 -3.52
C ALA A 154 4.68 -12.87 -2.87
N GLY A 155 4.26 -13.05 -1.62
CA GLY A 155 4.43 -14.24 -0.79
C GLY A 155 3.39 -15.36 -1.01
N GLY A 156 2.52 -15.23 -2.02
CA GLY A 156 1.62 -16.30 -2.45
C GLY A 156 0.38 -16.54 -1.56
N SER A 157 0.06 -15.65 -0.63
CA SER A 157 -1.15 -15.73 0.21
C SER A 157 -2.44 -15.27 -0.48
N GLY A 158 -2.36 -14.81 -1.73
CA GLY A 158 -3.50 -14.26 -2.46
C GLY A 158 -3.64 -12.76 -2.24
N TYR A 159 -4.86 -12.24 -2.23
CA TYR A 159 -5.10 -10.82 -1.93
C TYR A 159 -4.98 -10.57 -0.44
N ILE A 160 -4.18 -9.56 -0.10
CA ILE A 160 -3.87 -9.17 1.26
C ILE A 160 -4.06 -7.67 1.44
N ILE A 161 -4.16 -7.27 2.70
CA ILE A 161 -4.05 -5.88 3.13
C ILE A 161 -2.85 -5.80 4.06
N THR A 162 -1.98 -4.82 3.85
CA THR A 162 -0.82 -4.60 4.70
C THR A 162 -1.05 -3.41 5.61
N ILE A 163 -0.71 -3.58 6.89
CA ILE A 163 -0.53 -2.46 7.83
C ILE A 163 0.96 -2.21 7.96
N ALA A 164 1.40 -0.97 7.78
CA ALA A 164 2.79 -0.54 7.82
C ALA A 164 2.96 0.71 8.69
N HIS A 165 4.15 0.86 9.28
CA HIS A 165 4.53 2.01 10.08
C HIS A 165 6.03 2.27 9.97
N THR A 166 6.42 3.53 9.92
CA THR A 166 7.82 3.96 9.91
C THR A 166 8.46 3.82 11.28
N ILE A 167 9.73 3.41 11.31
CA ILE A 167 10.59 3.38 12.49
C ILE A 167 11.63 4.47 12.32
N PHE A 168 11.84 5.23 13.39
CA PHE A 168 12.84 6.28 13.48
C PHE A 168 13.97 5.84 14.40
N GLU A 169 15.15 6.40 14.18
CA GLU A 169 16.26 6.26 15.11
C GLU A 169 15.96 7.06 16.38
N GLY A 170 16.14 6.44 17.55
CA GLY A 170 15.99 7.12 18.83
C GLY A 170 17.21 7.98 19.12
N LYS A 171 17.01 9.28 19.31
CA LYS A 171 18.07 10.21 19.78
C LYS A 171 18.20 10.13 21.31
N SER A 172 19.07 10.95 21.90
CA SER A 172 19.20 11.10 23.35
C SER A 172 17.82 11.18 24.01
N ASN A 173 17.53 10.30 24.99
CA ASN A 173 16.23 10.08 25.65
C ASN A 173 15.17 9.27 24.88
N ALA A 174 15.56 8.52 23.83
CA ALA A 174 14.64 7.70 23.02
C ALA A 174 13.49 8.48 22.35
N LEU A 175 13.70 9.78 22.13
CA LEU A 175 12.75 10.67 21.45
C LEU A 175 13.17 10.84 19.98
N HIS A 176 12.17 11.02 19.12
CA HIS A 176 12.33 11.46 17.74
C HIS A 176 11.28 12.53 17.42
N SER A 177 11.52 13.32 16.39
CA SER A 177 10.60 14.32 15.85
C SER A 177 10.28 13.94 14.41
N ILE A 178 9.01 13.63 14.13
CA ILE A 178 8.53 13.25 12.80
C ILE A 178 8.87 14.33 11.74
N GLU A 179 8.94 15.60 12.16
CA GLU A 179 9.24 16.75 11.29
C GLU A 179 10.72 16.89 10.93
N ARG A 180 11.62 16.41 11.78
CA ARG A 180 13.08 16.60 11.65
C ARG A 180 13.84 15.33 11.34
N ASP A 181 13.29 14.19 11.74
CA ASP A 181 13.96 12.90 11.67
C ASP A 181 13.45 12.11 10.47
N GLN A 182 14.37 11.38 9.82
CA GLN A 182 14.02 10.52 8.72
C GLN A 182 13.77 9.09 9.21
N PRO A 183 12.78 8.38 8.65
CA PRO A 183 12.61 6.96 8.91
C PRO A 183 13.86 6.16 8.54
N VAL A 184 14.28 5.25 9.41
CA VAL A 184 15.40 4.32 9.17
C VAL A 184 14.91 2.94 8.73
N ALA A 185 13.68 2.59 9.09
CA ALA A 185 13.06 1.34 8.70
C ALA A 185 11.53 1.46 8.62
N ILE A 186 10.87 0.43 8.10
CA ILE A 186 9.43 0.28 8.03
C ILE A 186 9.10 -1.11 8.58
N VAL A 187 8.23 -1.17 9.58
CA VAL A 187 7.64 -2.42 10.08
C VAL A 187 6.27 -2.60 9.47
N ALA A 188 5.93 -3.83 9.12
CA ALA A 188 4.65 -4.14 8.52
C ALA A 188 4.16 -5.55 8.86
N LEU A 189 2.87 -5.77 8.67
CA LEU A 189 2.23 -7.07 8.79
C LEU A 189 1.12 -7.20 7.75
N ASP A 190 0.86 -8.45 7.33
CA ASP A 190 -0.17 -8.74 6.35
C ASP A 190 -1.38 -9.44 6.99
N LEU A 191 -2.55 -9.01 6.54
CA LEU A 191 -3.84 -9.55 6.92
C LEU A 191 -4.59 -10.08 5.68
N PRO A 192 -5.40 -11.14 5.82
CA PRO A 192 -6.28 -11.61 4.74
C PRO A 192 -7.24 -10.50 4.27
N TYR A 193 -7.54 -10.51 2.97
CA TYR A 193 -8.49 -9.59 2.32
C TYR A 193 -9.78 -9.30 3.12
N ALA A 194 -10.42 -10.35 3.66
CA ALA A 194 -11.72 -10.22 4.32
C ALA A 194 -11.63 -9.88 5.82
N TYR A 195 -10.42 -9.73 6.38
CA TYR A 195 -10.22 -9.60 7.82
C TYR A 195 -10.89 -8.35 8.41
N PHE A 196 -10.71 -7.19 7.79
CA PHE A 196 -11.26 -5.94 8.31
C PHE A 196 -12.80 -5.94 8.31
N TYR A 197 -13.43 -6.49 7.28
CA TYR A 197 -14.89 -6.57 7.26
C TYR A 197 -15.42 -7.57 8.31
N LYS A 198 -14.73 -8.71 8.50
CA LYS A 198 -15.03 -9.61 9.63
C LYS A 198 -14.96 -8.87 10.97
N MET A 199 -13.90 -8.08 11.19
CA MET A 199 -13.74 -7.28 12.40
C MET A 199 -14.90 -6.30 12.62
N ILE A 200 -15.40 -5.64 11.57
CA ILE A 200 -16.59 -4.78 11.65
C ILE A 200 -17.80 -5.59 12.13
N LEU A 201 -18.05 -6.74 11.53
CA LEU A 201 -19.19 -7.59 11.90
C LEU A 201 -19.11 -8.09 13.35
N ASP A 202 -17.91 -8.48 13.81
CA ASP A 202 -17.71 -8.99 15.17
C ASP A 202 -17.88 -7.89 16.23
N SER A 203 -17.48 -6.65 15.92
CA SER A 203 -17.40 -5.56 16.89
C SER A 203 -18.57 -4.58 16.84
N THR A 204 -19.31 -4.54 15.74
CA THR A 204 -20.29 -3.47 15.47
C THR A 204 -21.63 -4.06 15.00
N PRO A 205 -22.51 -4.49 15.93
CA PRO A 205 -23.81 -5.08 15.60
C PRO A 205 -24.72 -4.17 14.76
N LEU A 206 -24.60 -2.85 14.91
CA LEU A 206 -25.31 -1.84 14.10
C LEU A 206 -25.14 -2.10 12.59
N CYS A 207 -23.97 -2.56 12.17
CA CYS A 207 -23.63 -2.81 10.77
C CYS A 207 -24.31 -4.07 10.19
N GLN A 208 -25.02 -4.84 11.02
CA GLN A 208 -25.79 -6.02 10.60
C GLN A 208 -27.29 -5.72 10.50
N MET A 209 -27.73 -4.53 10.90
CA MET A 209 -29.13 -4.14 10.80
C MET A 209 -29.55 -3.90 9.35
N HIS A 210 -30.84 -4.04 9.08
CA HIS A 210 -31.41 -3.74 7.77
C HIS A 210 -31.10 -2.29 7.37
N ASN A 211 -30.80 -2.05 6.08
CA ASN A 211 -30.42 -0.75 5.50
C ASN A 211 -29.10 -0.15 5.99
N MET A 212 -28.41 -0.76 6.96
CA MET A 212 -27.11 -0.28 7.43
C MET A 212 -25.98 -0.97 6.67
N LYS A 213 -25.03 -0.18 6.14
CA LYS A 213 -23.77 -0.69 5.58
C LYS A 213 -22.61 0.02 6.27
N CYS A 214 -21.60 -0.74 6.66
CA CYS A 214 -20.38 -0.18 7.21
C CYS A 214 -19.21 -0.55 6.33
N LEU A 215 -18.33 0.41 6.09
CA LEU A 215 -17.16 0.23 5.25
C LEU A 215 -15.96 0.96 5.81
N LEU A 216 -14.78 0.48 5.43
CA LEU A 216 -13.51 1.15 5.66
C LEU A 216 -12.84 1.38 4.31
N PHE A 217 -12.23 2.55 4.14
CA PHE A 217 -11.44 2.85 2.95
C PHE A 217 -10.18 3.65 3.32
N GLU A 218 -9.14 3.54 2.51
CA GLU A 218 -7.90 4.29 2.72
C GLU A 218 -7.92 5.66 2.04
N ASN A 219 -6.91 6.48 2.29
CA ASN A 219 -6.91 7.89 1.93
C ASN A 219 -6.91 8.20 0.42
N GLU A 220 -6.75 7.23 -0.47
CA GLU A 220 -6.94 7.39 -1.92
C GLU A 220 -8.33 6.94 -2.39
N GLY A 221 -9.21 6.52 -1.47
CA GLY A 221 -10.60 6.15 -1.74
C GLY A 221 -10.82 4.65 -2.02
N TYR A 222 -9.79 3.81 -1.90
CA TYR A 222 -9.92 2.36 -2.09
C TYR A 222 -10.46 1.65 -0.86
N LEU A 223 -11.40 0.73 -1.08
CA LEU A 223 -12.08 -0.02 -0.03
C LEU A 223 -11.14 -1.06 0.60
N ILE A 224 -11.04 -1.00 1.93
CA ILE A 224 -10.35 -1.98 2.79
C ILE A 224 -11.35 -2.98 3.38
N ALA A 225 -12.59 -2.55 3.63
CA ALA A 225 -13.66 -3.39 4.13
C ALA A 225 -14.99 -2.95 3.53
N HIS A 226 -15.76 -3.91 2.99
CA HIS A 226 -17.06 -3.64 2.38
C HIS A 226 -17.91 -4.92 2.35
N PRO A 227 -19.26 -4.86 2.45
CA PRO A 227 -20.12 -6.04 2.37
C PRO A 227 -19.89 -6.93 1.14
N SER A 228 -19.60 -6.31 -0.01
CA SER A 228 -19.29 -7.01 -1.28
C SER A 228 -18.10 -7.97 -1.18
N MET A 229 -17.25 -7.85 -0.16
CA MET A 229 -16.08 -8.71 0.03
C MET A 229 -16.46 -10.14 0.45
N LEU A 230 -17.62 -10.32 1.09
CA LEU A 230 -18.10 -11.63 1.54
C LEU A 230 -18.95 -12.38 0.52
N GLU A 231 -19.44 -11.72 -0.54
CA GLU A 231 -20.35 -12.39 -1.46
C GLU A 231 -19.63 -13.58 -2.15
N PRO A 232 -20.32 -14.62 -2.62
CA PRO A 232 -19.67 -15.66 -3.40
C PRO A 232 -19.30 -15.15 -4.80
N LYS A 233 -18.18 -15.59 -5.36
CA LYS A 233 -17.92 -15.41 -6.80
C LYS A 233 -18.94 -16.23 -7.57
N SER A 234 -19.68 -15.61 -8.49
CA SER A 234 -20.52 -16.35 -9.45
C SER A 234 -20.00 -16.14 -10.87
N SER A 235 -20.08 -17.17 -11.70
CA SER A 235 -19.63 -17.12 -13.11
C SER A 235 -20.37 -16.07 -13.95
N LEU A 236 -21.49 -15.55 -13.44
CA LEU A 236 -22.39 -14.62 -14.12
C LEU A 236 -22.27 -13.16 -13.61
N LYS A 237 -21.74 -12.93 -12.40
CA LYS A 237 -21.54 -11.58 -11.84
C LYS A 237 -20.08 -11.35 -11.45
N ASN A 238 -19.41 -10.54 -12.27
CA ASN A 238 -18.15 -9.84 -12.07
C ASN A 238 -16.90 -10.67 -11.69
N GLN A 239 -15.89 -10.53 -12.55
CA GLN A 239 -14.48 -10.67 -12.17
C GLN A 239 -14.19 -9.64 -11.07
N ARG A 240 -14.33 -10.03 -9.80
CA ARG A 240 -14.00 -9.17 -8.66
C ARG A 240 -12.66 -8.49 -8.90
N ARG A 241 -12.68 -7.16 -8.96
CA ARG A 241 -11.46 -6.38 -8.84
C ARG A 241 -11.07 -6.41 -7.37
N PRO A 242 -9.82 -6.74 -7.03
CA PRO A 242 -9.37 -6.73 -5.64
C PRO A 242 -9.25 -5.31 -5.08
N HIS A 243 -9.07 -4.36 -5.99
CA HIS A 243 -8.94 -2.93 -5.73
C HIS A 243 -10.25 -2.25 -6.15
N GLU A 244 -11.24 -2.21 -5.27
CA GLU A 244 -12.50 -1.51 -5.52
C GLU A 244 -12.44 -0.11 -4.90
N HIS A 245 -12.77 0.92 -5.67
CA HIS A 245 -12.81 2.31 -5.20
C HIS A 245 -14.23 2.68 -4.79
N LEU A 246 -14.39 3.58 -3.82
CA LEU A 246 -15.70 3.99 -3.29
C LEU A 246 -16.65 4.48 -4.38
N THR A 247 -16.15 5.18 -5.40
CA THR A 247 -16.94 5.72 -6.52
C THR A 247 -17.63 4.63 -7.35
N HIS A 248 -17.10 3.41 -7.32
CA HIS A 248 -17.65 2.26 -8.04
C HIS A 248 -18.72 1.53 -7.22
N LYS A 249 -18.54 1.43 -5.90
CA LYS A 249 -19.43 0.62 -5.05
C LYS A 249 -20.51 1.42 -4.36
N GLU A 250 -20.22 2.66 -4.01
CA GLU A 250 -21.08 3.50 -3.20
C GLU A 250 -21.22 4.86 -3.88
N SER A 251 -21.80 4.87 -5.09
CA SER A 251 -21.81 6.06 -5.96
C SER A 251 -22.63 7.24 -5.41
N TYR A 252 -23.70 7.01 -4.64
CA TYR A 252 -24.41 8.10 -3.96
C TYR A 252 -23.53 8.78 -2.92
N PHE A 253 -22.91 7.97 -2.07
CA PHE A 253 -21.96 8.44 -1.08
C PHE A 253 -20.82 9.20 -1.78
N ALA A 254 -20.23 8.60 -2.82
CA ALA A 254 -19.18 9.22 -3.61
C ALA A 254 -19.56 10.57 -4.21
N ASN A 255 -20.80 10.73 -4.67
CA ASN A 255 -21.28 11.97 -5.27
C ASN A 255 -21.45 13.09 -4.22
N ASP A 256 -21.97 12.77 -3.03
CA ASP A 256 -22.12 13.77 -1.98
C ASP A 256 -20.77 14.17 -1.36
N ILE A 257 -19.87 13.20 -1.10
CA ILE A 257 -18.63 13.49 -0.36
C ILE A 257 -17.71 14.47 -1.07
N LEU A 258 -17.80 14.55 -2.40
CA LEU A 258 -17.00 15.48 -3.20
C LEU A 258 -17.36 16.95 -2.95
N ASN A 259 -18.54 17.21 -2.38
CA ASN A 259 -18.97 18.54 -1.98
C ASN A 259 -18.31 19.01 -0.65
N HIS A 260 -17.68 18.10 0.11
CA HIS A 260 -16.90 18.47 1.29
C HIS A 260 -15.55 19.07 0.90
N LYS A 261 -15.48 20.41 0.88
CA LYS A 261 -14.27 21.19 0.47
C LYS A 261 -12.98 20.78 1.19
N ASN A 262 -13.06 20.41 2.47
CA ASN A 262 -11.90 20.11 3.31
C ASN A 262 -11.63 18.60 3.51
N LEU A 263 -12.47 17.74 2.94
CA LEU A 263 -12.39 16.29 3.14
C LEU A 263 -11.64 15.60 2.01
N VAL A 264 -11.97 15.89 0.76
CA VAL A 264 -11.47 15.15 -0.40
C VAL A 264 -11.12 16.10 -1.52
N ARG A 265 -9.97 15.85 -2.15
CA ARG A 265 -9.54 16.56 -3.35
C ARG A 265 -9.43 15.58 -4.50
N LYS A 266 -9.97 15.98 -5.64
CA LYS A 266 -9.81 15.28 -6.90
C LYS A 266 -8.57 15.83 -7.60
N LEU A 267 -7.62 14.96 -7.89
CA LEU A 267 -6.32 15.31 -8.43
C LEU A 267 -6.07 14.58 -9.75
N ALA A 268 -5.10 15.10 -10.51
CA ALA A 268 -4.59 14.44 -11.70
C ALA A 268 -3.06 14.44 -11.71
N CYS A 269 -2.46 13.36 -12.22
CA CYS A 269 -1.02 13.25 -12.41
C CYS A 269 -0.68 12.72 -13.79
N ALA A 270 0.44 13.19 -14.33
CA ALA A 270 0.94 12.82 -15.64
C ALA A 270 1.87 11.60 -15.54
N ASN A 271 1.52 10.51 -16.19
CA ASN A 271 2.41 9.37 -16.39
C ASN A 271 3.03 9.42 -17.81
N TYR A 272 4.29 9.85 -17.88
CA TYR A 272 4.99 10.06 -19.14
C TYR A 272 5.41 8.75 -19.82
N GLN A 273 5.56 7.65 -19.09
CA GLN A 273 6.02 6.37 -19.64
C GLN A 273 4.96 5.75 -20.55
N ASN A 274 3.70 5.81 -20.14
CA ASN A 274 2.55 5.32 -20.89
C ASN A 274 1.76 6.44 -21.59
N ARG A 275 2.20 7.70 -21.44
CA ARG A 275 1.53 8.91 -21.96
C ARG A 275 0.07 9.01 -21.51
N THR A 276 -0.22 8.78 -20.23
CA THR A 276 -1.58 8.94 -19.67
C THR A 276 -1.67 9.96 -18.54
N LEU A 277 -2.76 10.74 -18.52
CA LEU A 277 -3.18 11.55 -17.40
C LEU A 277 -4.04 10.69 -16.47
N GLN A 278 -3.59 10.43 -15.25
CA GLN A 278 -4.30 9.62 -14.27
C GLN A 278 -5.07 10.54 -13.32
N ARG A 279 -6.36 10.27 -13.12
CA ARG A 279 -7.22 10.96 -12.16
C ARG A 279 -7.40 10.10 -10.92
N PHE A 280 -7.31 10.71 -9.75
CA PHE A 280 -7.40 10.03 -8.46
C PHE A 280 -7.91 10.98 -7.37
N TYR A 281 -8.19 10.44 -6.19
CA TYR A 281 -8.71 11.19 -5.06
C TYR A 281 -7.73 11.13 -3.90
N VAL A 282 -7.70 12.18 -3.10
CA VAL A 282 -6.93 12.21 -1.85
C VAL A 282 -7.79 12.78 -0.74
N PHE A 283 -8.01 11.96 0.27
CA PHE A 283 -8.74 12.32 1.47
C PHE A 283 -7.81 12.90 2.55
N ASN A 284 -8.32 13.88 3.28
CA ASN A 284 -7.59 14.60 4.30
C ASN A 284 -7.43 13.75 5.57
N THR A 285 -6.23 13.18 5.75
CA THR A 285 -5.86 12.36 6.92
C THR A 285 -5.55 13.18 8.19
N SER A 286 -6.07 14.40 8.27
CA SER A 286 -6.04 15.26 9.46
C SER A 286 -7.45 15.67 9.93
N LEU A 287 -8.49 15.02 9.40
CA LEU A 287 -9.87 15.23 9.82
C LEU A 287 -10.05 14.87 11.30
N ASN A 288 -10.65 15.77 12.07
CA ASN A 288 -10.88 15.59 13.52
C ASN A 288 -12.35 15.41 13.90
N GLU A 289 -13.27 15.66 12.98
CA GLU A 289 -14.71 15.67 13.22
C GLU A 289 -15.40 14.56 12.44
N ILE A 290 -16.61 14.21 12.89
CA ILE A 290 -17.50 13.32 12.15
C ILE A 290 -18.27 14.17 11.16
N LEU A 291 -18.20 13.82 9.88
CA LEU A 291 -18.94 14.51 8.82
C LEU A 291 -20.16 13.68 8.42
N THR A 292 -21.21 14.38 7.98
CA THR A 292 -22.44 13.80 7.44
C THR A 292 -22.72 14.39 6.05
N ASN A 293 -23.85 14.01 5.44
CA ASN A 293 -24.27 14.52 4.14
C ASN A 293 -24.20 16.05 4.05
N VAL A 294 -23.75 16.56 2.90
CA VAL A 294 -23.77 17.99 2.57
C VAL A 294 -25.09 18.34 1.90
N VAL A 295 -25.52 17.53 0.94
CA VAL A 295 -26.73 17.76 0.16
C VAL A 295 -27.94 17.20 0.90
N HIS A 296 -29.02 17.99 0.96
CA HIS A 296 -30.26 17.61 1.64
C HIS A 296 -31.22 16.84 0.70
N GLY A 297 -32.00 15.90 1.26
CA GLY A 297 -32.99 15.12 0.51
C GLY A 297 -32.46 13.79 -0.06
N GLU A 298 -31.24 13.39 0.29
CA GLU A 298 -30.62 12.16 -0.21
C GLU A 298 -31.22 10.88 0.38
N ARG A 299 -31.27 9.84 -0.45
CA ARG A 299 -31.78 8.49 -0.09
C ARG A 299 -30.79 7.68 0.76
N THR A 300 -29.54 8.10 0.80
CA THR A 300 -28.47 7.46 1.56
C THR A 300 -27.91 8.47 2.54
N LYS A 301 -28.12 8.24 3.84
CA LYS A 301 -27.50 9.06 4.88
C LYS A 301 -26.18 8.43 5.30
N TYR A 302 -25.18 9.23 5.65
CA TYR A 302 -23.91 8.70 6.13
C TYR A 302 -23.33 9.49 7.30
N ALA A 303 -22.46 8.81 8.03
CA ALA A 303 -21.49 9.41 8.94
C ALA A 303 -20.10 8.87 8.57
N ILE A 304 -19.12 9.76 8.40
CA ILE A 304 -17.72 9.43 8.12
C ILE A 304 -16.81 9.99 9.19
N ALA A 305 -15.81 9.22 9.61
CA ALA A 305 -14.77 9.64 10.53
C ALA A 305 -13.40 9.07 10.14
N LEU A 306 -12.35 9.84 10.39
CA LEU A 306 -10.97 9.36 10.29
C LEU A 306 -10.59 8.56 11.54
N LEU A 307 -9.96 7.40 11.36
CA LEU A 307 -9.28 6.72 12.46
C LEU A 307 -7.97 7.46 12.77
N LYS A 308 -7.96 8.20 13.88
CA LYS A 308 -6.84 9.07 14.28
C LYS A 308 -5.50 8.33 14.28
N GLY A 309 -4.47 8.99 13.75
CA GLY A 309 -3.13 8.42 13.61
C GLY A 309 -2.97 7.42 12.46
N SER A 310 -3.99 7.28 11.59
CA SER A 310 -3.94 6.38 10.43
C SER A 310 -4.37 7.08 9.13
N ASN A 311 -4.44 6.31 8.05
CA ASN A 311 -5.01 6.73 6.77
C ASN A 311 -6.39 6.12 6.47
N ILE A 312 -7.05 5.49 7.47
CA ILE A 312 -8.32 4.79 7.28
C ILE A 312 -9.48 5.70 7.66
N PHE A 313 -10.50 5.74 6.82
CA PHE A 313 -11.79 6.34 7.10
C PHE A 313 -12.82 5.25 7.37
N ALA A 314 -13.59 5.41 8.44
CA ALA A 314 -14.75 4.60 8.76
C ALA A 314 -16.03 5.31 8.32
N VAL A 315 -16.92 4.57 7.67
CA VAL A 315 -18.20 5.08 7.21
C VAL A 315 -19.32 4.16 7.65
N VAL A 316 -20.39 4.76 8.13
CA VAL A 316 -21.67 4.12 8.36
C VAL A 316 -22.68 4.73 7.40
N LEU A 317 -23.29 3.91 6.56
CA LEU A 317 -24.31 4.28 5.59
C LEU A 317 -25.66 3.73 6.06
N ASN A 318 -26.70 4.55 5.95
CA ASN A 318 -28.10 4.14 6.04
C ASN A 318 -28.75 4.39 4.67
N SER A 319 -28.91 3.32 3.88
CA SER A 319 -29.45 3.41 2.54
C SER A 319 -30.82 2.75 2.45
N THR A 320 -31.82 3.49 1.98
CA THR A 320 -33.18 2.96 1.79
C THR A 320 -33.43 2.42 0.37
N CYS A 321 -32.43 2.43 -0.50
CA CYS A 321 -32.47 1.93 -1.88
C CYS A 321 -31.08 1.54 -2.38
N ASP A 322 -31.00 0.54 -3.28
CA ASP A 322 -29.74 0.06 -3.89
C ASP A 322 -29.50 0.57 -5.33
N GLY A 323 -30.38 1.39 -5.89
CA GLY A 323 -30.21 1.91 -7.26
C GLY A 323 -29.24 3.08 -7.29
N GLY A 324 -27.95 2.86 -7.51
CA GLY A 324 -26.87 3.85 -7.37
C GLY A 324 -26.99 5.13 -8.22
N ALA A 325 -26.36 6.21 -7.78
CA ALA A 325 -26.12 7.40 -8.59
C ALA A 325 -25.20 7.07 -9.78
N PHE A 326 -25.32 7.84 -10.87
CA PHE A 326 -24.42 7.72 -12.01
C PHE A 326 -23.12 8.47 -11.74
N CYS A 327 -22.06 7.75 -11.40
CA CYS A 327 -20.69 8.25 -11.49
C CYS A 327 -20.06 7.74 -12.81
N PRO A 328 -19.75 8.60 -13.79
CA PRO A 328 -19.15 8.17 -15.05
C PRO A 328 -17.81 7.46 -14.83
N CYS A 329 -17.80 6.13 -14.94
CA CYS A 329 -16.56 5.38 -15.05
C CYS A 329 -16.69 4.05 -15.80
N SER A 330 -15.57 3.65 -16.41
CA SER A 330 -15.39 2.29 -16.92
C SER A 330 -15.35 1.30 -15.76
N THR A 331 -16.23 0.31 -15.81
CA THR A 331 -16.21 -0.85 -14.89
C THR A 331 -15.38 -2.02 -15.45
N ILE A 332 -14.91 -1.91 -16.69
CA ILE A 332 -14.19 -2.98 -17.43
C ILE A 332 -12.68 -2.78 -17.41
N ASP A 333 -12.20 -1.55 -17.51
CA ASP A 333 -10.79 -1.19 -17.38
C ASP A 333 -10.59 0.10 -16.55
N ARG A 334 -9.47 0.79 -16.74
CA ARG A 334 -9.16 2.10 -16.13
C ARG A 334 -9.42 3.26 -17.11
N GLN A 335 -10.19 3.08 -18.17
CA GLN A 335 -10.47 4.16 -19.12
C GLN A 335 -11.48 5.16 -18.52
N CYS A 336 -11.22 6.43 -18.73
CA CYS A 336 -12.16 7.49 -18.39
C CYS A 336 -13.24 7.61 -19.46
N LEU A 337 -14.49 7.86 -19.04
CA LEU A 337 -15.59 8.16 -19.96
C LEU A 337 -15.57 9.63 -20.45
N ASN A 338 -14.96 10.55 -19.68
CA ASN A 338 -14.85 11.96 -20.04
C ASN A 338 -13.47 12.55 -19.72
N CYS A 339 -12.59 12.55 -20.71
CA CYS A 339 -11.24 13.09 -20.57
C CYS A 339 -11.13 14.62 -20.74
N LYS A 340 -12.20 15.32 -21.13
CA LYS A 340 -12.11 16.74 -21.50
C LYS A 340 -12.27 17.69 -20.31
N ARG A 341 -13.09 17.31 -19.32
CA ARG A 341 -13.39 18.14 -18.15
C ARG A 341 -12.92 17.44 -16.88
N MET A 342 -12.37 18.22 -15.95
CA MET A 342 -12.06 17.79 -14.59
C MET A 342 -12.74 18.76 -13.63
N ASP A 343 -13.86 18.33 -13.06
CA ASP A 343 -14.59 19.08 -12.03
C ASP A 343 -14.48 18.34 -10.69
N GLN A 344 -14.35 19.10 -9.59
CA GLN A 344 -14.21 18.57 -8.23
C GLN A 344 -15.49 17.87 -7.78
N SER A 345 -16.67 18.41 -8.08
CA SER A 345 -17.95 17.83 -7.63
C SER A 345 -18.42 16.67 -8.50
N ASP A 346 -17.91 16.53 -9.72
CA ASP A 346 -18.30 15.45 -10.62
C ASP A 346 -17.62 14.14 -10.22
N CYS A 347 -18.38 13.20 -9.68
CA CYS A 347 -17.83 11.89 -9.32
C CYS A 347 -17.42 11.09 -10.56
N GLU A 348 -16.21 10.54 -10.55
CA GLU A 348 -15.73 9.57 -11.54
C GLU A 348 -14.85 8.53 -10.85
N CYS A 349 -14.74 7.32 -11.37
CA CYS A 349 -13.75 6.38 -10.83
C CYS A 349 -12.32 6.83 -11.16
N PRO A 350 -11.32 6.45 -10.34
CA PRO A 350 -9.93 6.61 -10.72
C PRO A 350 -9.69 6.00 -12.09
N CYS A 351 -9.18 6.81 -13.01
CA CYS A 351 -9.12 6.48 -14.42
C CYS A 351 -7.93 7.15 -15.09
N GLU A 352 -7.61 6.68 -16.29
CA GLU A 352 -6.52 7.16 -17.11
C GLU A 352 -7.09 7.70 -18.42
N CYS A 353 -6.59 8.86 -18.82
CA CYS A 353 -6.86 9.52 -20.08
C CYS A 353 -5.60 9.56 -20.92
N PRO A 354 -5.65 9.44 -22.26
CA PRO A 354 -4.49 9.66 -23.09
C PRO A 354 -4.01 11.11 -22.93
N MET A 355 -2.71 11.32 -22.80
CA MET A 355 -2.14 12.66 -22.88
C MET A 355 -2.27 13.16 -24.32
N PRO A 356 -2.72 14.42 -24.52
CA PRO A 356 -2.67 15.03 -25.83
C PRO A 356 -1.25 15.00 -26.38
N LEU A 357 -1.10 14.55 -27.62
CA LEU A 357 0.17 14.66 -28.33
C LEU A 357 0.46 16.15 -28.51
N ILE A 358 1.62 16.61 -28.04
CA ILE A 358 2.15 17.90 -28.48
C ILE A 358 2.45 17.71 -29.97
N GLN A 359 1.52 18.11 -30.83
CA GLN A 359 1.84 18.36 -32.23
C GLN A 359 2.81 19.53 -32.24
N SER A 360 4.08 19.25 -32.54
CA SER A 360 4.99 20.27 -33.05
C SER A 360 4.41 20.73 -34.39
N LEU A 361 3.61 21.79 -34.34
CA LEU A 361 3.20 22.53 -35.53
C LEU A 361 4.45 23.28 -36.03
N GLU A 362 5.11 22.72 -37.02
CA GLU A 362 5.81 23.55 -38.00
C GLU A 362 4.75 24.14 -38.95
N GLU A 363 4.76 25.48 -39.04
CA GLU A 363 4.25 26.34 -40.13
C GLU A 363 2.70 26.43 -40.25
N GLU A 364 2.03 27.58 -40.32
CA GLU A 364 2.37 28.98 -40.56
C GLU A 364 1.15 29.86 -40.16
N ASN A 365 1.44 31.07 -39.67
CA ASN A 365 0.65 32.32 -39.76
C ASN A 365 -0.57 32.63 -38.85
N GLU A 366 -0.46 33.85 -38.30
CA GLU A 366 -1.48 34.78 -37.77
C GLU A 366 -1.95 34.71 -36.30
N ILE A 367 -1.18 35.44 -35.46
CA ILE A 367 -1.61 36.42 -34.45
C ILE A 367 -2.96 36.18 -33.75
N SER A 368 -2.92 35.71 -32.50
CA SER A 368 -3.63 36.33 -31.38
C SER A 368 -3.19 35.72 -30.05
N ASN A 369 -2.85 36.60 -29.11
CA ASN A 369 -2.49 36.32 -27.71
C ASN A 369 -3.28 35.16 -27.09
N LYS A 370 -2.65 33.99 -26.92
CA LYS A 370 -3.06 32.99 -25.94
C LYS A 370 -1.84 32.40 -25.26
N GLU A 371 -1.86 32.54 -23.95
CA GLU A 371 -0.84 32.07 -23.00
C GLU A 371 -0.45 30.61 -23.28
N HIS A 372 0.82 30.40 -23.61
CA HIS A 372 1.42 29.07 -23.61
C HIS A 372 1.48 28.55 -22.18
N LEU A 373 0.54 27.68 -21.78
CA LEU A 373 0.70 26.72 -20.66
C LEU A 373 -0.51 25.76 -20.64
N PRO A 374 -0.33 24.45 -20.94
CA PRO A 374 -1.31 23.47 -20.48
C PRO A 374 -0.72 22.25 -19.78
N TYR A 375 0.54 22.24 -19.34
CA TYR A 375 1.10 21.01 -18.72
C TYR A 375 2.01 21.19 -17.50
N LEU A 376 2.34 22.41 -17.07
CA LEU A 376 3.26 22.62 -15.95
C LEU A 376 2.61 23.06 -14.63
N ASN A 377 1.27 23.16 -14.56
CA ASN A 377 0.61 23.75 -13.38
C ASN A 377 -0.63 23.01 -12.85
N ILE A 378 -0.77 21.69 -13.08
CA ILE A 378 -1.92 20.92 -12.57
C ILE A 378 -1.76 20.53 -11.07
N THR A 379 -0.60 20.77 -10.46
CA THR A 379 -0.36 20.50 -9.04
C THR A 379 -0.55 21.70 -8.10
N GLN A 380 -0.78 22.93 -8.60
CA GLN A 380 -0.82 24.14 -7.76
C GLN A 380 -2.08 25.02 -7.82
N GLN A 381 -3.15 24.61 -8.48
CA GLN A 381 -4.45 25.31 -8.34
C GLN A 381 -5.58 24.30 -8.13
N PHE A 382 -6.47 24.66 -7.20
CA PHE A 382 -7.59 23.92 -6.57
C PHE A 382 -7.24 23.15 -5.30
#